data_AF-A0A7J2S436-F1
#
_entry.id   AF-A0A7J2S436-F1
#
_cell.length_a   1.000
_cell.length_b   1.000
_cell.length_c   1.000
_cell.angle_alpha   90.00
_cell.angle_beta   90.00
_cell.angle_gamma   90.00
#
_symmetry.space_group_name_H-M   'P 1'
#
loop_
_entity.id
_entity.type
_entity.pdbx_description
1 polymer ?
#
loop_
_entity_poly.entity_id
_entity_poly.type
_entity_poly.pdbx_seq_one_letter_code
_entity_poly.pdbx_strand_id
1 'polypeptide(L)'
;MDLSVEGKIYINGAFEQGCIGVENGKIVKIKKILKADEHYNFADKLILPAGVDIHVHFRDPGMIHKEDFYTGSLAAAFGGISCVFDMPNNAPPTDNINCLDDKISIGSRKSVVDFGLFAGVTNNNINSIEKLSRRCNGFKIYLGSSTLSLLFNNLNLPNVLDKISSTGKPVLFHAEDEECLIKHKQVEKNLFDHLSSRPAVCEESSIKEVLSVAHDFATNIHFCHVSSCDALEVLKKHPGNVSFGVTPHHSLLNVEKNLVSQSF
;
A
#
# COMPACT_ATOMS: atom_id res chain seq x y z
N MET A 1 19.67 24.62 14.80
CA MET A 1 18.28 24.12 14.85
C MET A 1 17.44 25.11 14.12
N ASP A 2 17.02 24.71 12.93
CA ASP A 2 16.35 25.57 11.96
C ASP A 2 14.91 25.84 12.41
N LEU A 3 14.26 24.82 12.98
CA LEU A 3 12.84 24.86 13.30
C LEU A 3 12.55 24.23 14.68
N SER A 4 11.63 24.84 15.43
CA SER A 4 10.96 24.26 16.59
C SER A 4 9.45 24.23 16.39
N VAL A 5 8.83 23.08 16.62
CA VAL A 5 7.36 22.92 16.59
C VAL A 5 6.87 22.59 17.99
N GLU A 6 6.03 23.44 18.57
CA GLU A 6 5.44 23.27 19.90
C GLU A 6 3.98 22.82 19.82
N GLY A 7 3.60 21.84 20.65
CA GLY A 7 2.22 21.38 20.77
C GLY A 7 2.09 20.14 21.66
N LYS A 8 0.99 19.40 21.49
CA LYS A 8 0.71 18.15 22.19
C LYS A 8 1.23 16.95 21.37
N ILE A 9 2.45 16.53 21.63
CA ILE A 9 3.21 15.58 20.83
C ILE A 9 2.89 14.14 21.24
N TYR A 10 2.65 13.26 20.27
CA TYR A 10 2.56 11.82 20.50
C TYR A 10 3.95 11.17 20.55
N ILE A 11 4.32 10.60 21.69
CA ILE A 11 5.61 9.96 21.94
C ILE A 11 5.37 8.68 22.73
N ASN A 12 5.85 7.54 22.24
CA ASN A 12 5.84 6.25 22.96
C ASN A 12 4.47 5.86 23.58
N GLY A 13 3.37 6.13 22.89
CA GLY A 13 2.02 5.75 23.35
C GLY A 13 1.30 6.80 24.20
N ALA A 14 1.92 7.94 24.46
CA ALA A 14 1.33 9.02 25.26
C ALA A 14 1.40 10.37 24.55
N PHE A 15 0.54 11.30 24.97
CA PHE A 15 0.57 12.68 24.52
C PHE A 15 1.16 13.58 25.59
N GLU A 16 2.18 14.34 25.23
CA GLU A 16 2.88 15.26 26.13
C GLU A 16 3.02 16.65 25.51
N GLN A 17 2.91 17.70 26.32
CA GLN A 17 3.19 19.06 25.86
C GLN A 17 4.71 19.26 25.72
N GLY A 18 5.16 19.75 24.57
CA GLY A 18 6.56 20.06 24.36
C GLY A 18 6.88 20.60 22.98
N CYS A 19 8.17 20.62 22.66
CA CYS A 19 8.75 21.10 21.42
C CYS A 19 9.51 19.97 20.69
N ILE A 20 9.33 19.87 19.39
CA ILE A 20 10.13 19.08 18.45
C ILE A 20 11.12 20.02 17.77
N GLY A 21 12.42 19.76 17.92
CA GLY A 21 13.48 20.47 17.22
C GLY A 21 13.88 19.76 15.93
N VAL A 22 13.90 20.50 14.82
CA VAL A 22 14.25 20.02 13.49
C VAL A 22 15.50 20.74 12.99
N GLU A 23 16.40 19.99 12.38
CA GLU A 23 17.62 20.49 11.74
C GLU A 23 17.91 19.67 10.49
N ASN A 24 18.15 20.35 9.36
CA ASN A 24 18.35 19.73 8.04
C ASN A 24 17.28 18.68 7.68
N GLY A 25 16.00 19.00 7.95
CA GLY A 25 14.86 18.13 7.66
C GLY A 25 14.73 16.90 8.57
N LYS A 26 15.51 16.81 9.66
CA LYS A 26 15.47 15.69 10.60
C LYS A 26 15.10 16.15 12.01
N ILE A 27 14.32 15.34 12.71
CA ILE A 27 14.07 15.54 14.14
C ILE A 27 15.38 15.25 14.90
N VAL A 28 15.89 16.25 15.63
CA VAL A 28 17.15 16.14 16.39
C VAL A 28 16.95 16.10 17.90
N LYS A 29 15.88 16.71 18.41
CA LYS A 29 15.58 16.81 19.85
C LYS A 29 14.08 16.89 20.10
N ILE A 30 13.63 16.34 21.22
CA ILE A 30 12.28 16.57 21.77
C ILE A 30 12.42 16.95 23.25
N LYS A 31 11.92 18.13 23.65
CA LYS A 31 12.03 18.67 25.02
C LYS A 31 10.86 19.60 25.33
N LYS A 32 10.62 19.90 26.61
CA LYS A 32 9.56 20.85 27.03
C LYS A 32 9.69 22.23 26.38
N ILE A 33 10.90 22.75 26.27
CA ILE A 33 11.20 24.08 25.71
C ILE A 33 12.42 23.94 24.82
N LEU A 34 12.36 24.50 23.60
CA LEU A 34 13.47 24.59 22.66
C LEU A 34 13.55 26.02 22.08
N LYS A 35 14.76 26.42 21.68
CA LYS A 35 15.01 27.64 20.92
C LYS A 35 15.51 27.26 19.52
N ALA A 36 14.92 27.80 18.48
CA ALA A 36 15.30 27.59 17.09
C ALA A 36 15.15 28.91 16.32
N ASP A 37 15.64 28.93 15.08
CA ASP A 37 15.54 30.12 14.22
C ASP A 37 14.08 30.42 13.87
N GLU A 38 13.31 29.40 13.51
CA GLU A 38 11.85 29.46 13.39
C GLU A 38 11.14 28.69 14.51
N HIS A 39 10.00 29.22 14.97
CA HIS A 39 9.19 28.58 16.00
C HIS A 39 7.70 28.67 15.66
N TYR A 40 7.04 27.52 15.57
CA TYR A 40 5.59 27.42 15.40
C TYR A 40 4.97 26.84 16.67
N ASN A 41 4.02 27.58 17.26
CA ASN A 41 3.27 27.14 18.43
C ASN A 41 1.84 26.76 18.04
N PHE A 42 1.51 25.48 18.19
CA PHE A 42 0.19 24.92 17.91
C PHE A 42 -0.66 24.72 19.18
N ALA A 43 -0.22 25.24 20.33
CA ALA A 43 -0.89 25.16 21.63
C ALA A 43 -1.29 23.72 21.98
N ASP A 44 -2.58 23.45 22.15
CA ASP A 44 -3.10 22.13 22.54
C ASP A 44 -3.37 21.19 21.35
N LYS A 45 -3.06 21.61 20.11
CA LYS A 45 -3.25 20.74 18.95
C LYS A 45 -2.31 19.54 18.99
N LEU A 46 -2.82 18.41 18.52
CA LEU A 46 -2.06 17.16 18.46
C LEU A 46 -1.00 17.25 17.36
N ILE A 47 0.22 16.81 17.70
CA ILE A 47 1.30 16.60 16.75
C ILE A 47 1.55 15.09 16.68
N LEU A 48 1.27 14.52 15.51
CA LEU A 48 1.43 13.10 15.21
C LEU A 48 2.57 12.92 14.20
N PRO A 49 3.25 11.76 14.20
CA PRO A 49 4.00 11.34 13.02
C PRO A 49 3.07 11.37 11.80
N ALA A 50 3.56 11.90 10.69
CA ALA A 50 2.82 11.85 9.44
C ALA A 50 2.57 10.39 9.04
N GLY A 51 1.41 10.14 8.43
CA GLY A 51 1.06 8.80 7.98
C GLY A 51 1.92 8.36 6.79
N VAL A 52 2.00 7.04 6.63
CA VAL A 52 2.62 6.39 5.47
C VAL A 52 1.55 5.54 4.80
N ASP A 53 1.18 5.89 3.56
CA ASP A 53 0.21 5.13 2.79
C ASP A 53 0.93 4.16 1.85
N ILE A 54 0.95 2.87 2.20
CA ILE A 54 1.66 1.87 1.41
C ILE A 54 0.86 1.36 0.19
N HIS A 55 -0.28 1.96 -0.15
CA HIS A 55 -1.12 1.45 -1.23
C HIS A 55 -1.87 2.55 -1.99
N VAL A 56 -1.13 3.31 -2.79
CA VAL A 56 -1.72 4.27 -3.73
C VAL A 56 -1.70 3.74 -5.17
N HIS A 57 -2.48 4.38 -6.04
CA HIS A 57 -2.48 4.13 -7.47
C HIS A 57 -2.43 5.44 -8.24
N PHE A 58 -1.29 6.11 -8.21
CA PHE A 58 -1.01 7.26 -9.04
C PHE A 58 -0.87 6.81 -10.48
N ARG A 59 -1.79 7.24 -11.33
CA ARG A 59 -2.02 6.69 -12.67
C ARG A 59 -1.04 7.24 -13.71
N ASP A 60 0.19 7.47 -13.29
CA ASP A 60 1.27 8.09 -14.05
C ASP A 60 2.49 7.14 -14.07
N PRO A 61 2.90 6.63 -15.24
CA PRO A 61 2.47 7.00 -16.59
C PRO A 61 1.16 6.36 -17.05
N GLY A 62 0.58 6.92 -18.12
CA GLY A 62 -0.42 6.27 -18.96
C GLY A 62 -1.87 6.71 -18.79
N MET A 63 -2.28 7.02 -17.56
CA MET A 63 -3.68 7.28 -17.21
C MET A 63 -3.82 8.57 -16.39
N ILE A 64 -2.96 9.56 -16.64
CA ILE A 64 -2.83 10.82 -15.89
C ILE A 64 -4.11 11.67 -15.83
N HIS A 65 -5.07 11.43 -16.74
CA HIS A 65 -6.39 12.07 -16.69
C HIS A 65 -7.22 11.63 -15.47
N LYS A 66 -6.85 10.53 -14.82
CA LYS A 66 -7.49 10.03 -13.59
C LYS A 66 -6.87 10.69 -12.37
N GLU A 67 -5.55 10.57 -12.25
CA GLU A 67 -4.72 11.15 -11.18
C GLU A 67 -3.25 10.96 -11.56
N ASP A 68 -2.39 11.93 -11.25
CA ASP A 68 -0.95 11.85 -11.51
C ASP A 68 -0.14 12.00 -10.20
N PHE A 69 1.19 11.84 -10.28
CA PHE A 69 2.04 11.93 -9.08
C PHE A 69 1.89 13.26 -8.36
N TYR A 70 1.72 14.39 -9.06
CA TYR A 70 1.60 15.70 -8.42
C TYR A 70 0.27 15.82 -7.67
N THR A 71 -0.84 15.54 -8.36
CA THR A 71 -2.18 15.65 -7.79
C THR A 71 -2.41 14.67 -6.63
N GLY A 72 -2.00 13.40 -6.79
CA GLY A 72 -2.15 12.39 -5.74
C GLY A 72 -1.26 12.65 -4.52
N SER A 73 0.01 13.01 -4.72
CA SER A 73 0.91 13.34 -3.60
C SER A 73 0.50 14.62 -2.88
N LEU A 74 -0.09 15.60 -3.59
CA LEU A 74 -0.62 16.81 -2.97
C LEU A 74 -1.82 16.49 -2.08
N ALA A 75 -2.73 15.64 -2.56
CA ALA A 75 -3.84 15.16 -1.73
C ALA A 75 -3.34 14.40 -0.49
N ALA A 76 -2.32 13.56 -0.64
CA ALA A 76 -1.67 12.87 0.47
C ALA A 76 -1.12 13.86 1.52
N ALA A 77 -0.40 14.90 1.08
CA ALA A 77 0.14 15.93 1.97
C ALA A 77 -0.96 16.67 2.75
N PHE A 78 -2.05 17.06 2.09
CA PHE A 78 -3.22 17.68 2.76
C PHE A 78 -3.89 16.72 3.76
N GLY A 79 -3.83 15.42 3.51
CA GLY A 79 -4.32 14.38 4.41
C GLY A 79 -3.38 14.04 5.59
N GLY A 80 -2.22 14.70 5.69
CA GLY A 80 -1.21 14.40 6.72
C GLY A 80 -0.39 13.13 6.44
N ILE A 81 -0.34 12.69 5.18
CA ILE A 81 0.51 11.60 4.71
C ILE A 81 1.78 12.21 4.11
N SER A 82 2.95 11.76 4.57
CA SER A 82 4.25 12.29 4.10
C SER A 82 5.05 11.29 3.26
N CYS A 83 4.57 10.04 3.14
CA CYS A 83 5.19 9.04 2.29
C CYS A 83 4.13 8.10 1.73
N VAL A 84 4.24 7.77 0.44
CA VAL A 84 3.31 6.89 -0.25
C VAL A 84 4.04 5.77 -1.00
N PHE A 85 3.39 4.63 -1.23
CA PHE A 85 3.93 3.57 -2.08
C PHE A 85 2.97 3.25 -3.21
N ASP A 86 3.44 3.44 -4.43
CA ASP A 86 2.61 3.34 -5.61
C ASP A 86 2.66 1.95 -6.25
N MET A 87 1.49 1.46 -6.66
CA MET A 87 1.29 0.13 -7.21
C MET A 87 1.69 0.05 -8.71
N PRO A 88 2.03 -1.14 -9.22
CA PRO A 88 2.60 -1.28 -10.57
C PRO A 88 1.58 -1.39 -11.70
N ASN A 89 0.27 -1.33 -11.44
CA ASN A 89 -0.80 -1.55 -12.42
C ASN A 89 -1.11 -0.31 -13.28
N ASN A 90 -0.07 0.38 -13.73
CA ASN A 90 -0.17 1.48 -14.69
C ASN A 90 -0.21 0.93 -16.12
N ALA A 91 -0.31 1.83 -17.11
CA ALA A 91 -0.28 1.46 -18.53
C ALA A 91 0.83 2.27 -19.23
N PRO A 92 2.05 1.72 -19.41
CA PRO A 92 2.46 0.35 -19.17
C PRO A 92 2.62 -0.02 -17.68
N PRO A 93 2.53 -1.31 -17.32
CA PRO A 93 2.76 -1.75 -15.95
C PRO A 93 4.21 -1.59 -15.53
N THR A 94 4.44 -1.39 -14.24
CA THR A 94 5.78 -1.28 -13.64
C THR A 94 6.35 -2.66 -13.32
N ASP A 95 6.62 -3.45 -14.35
CA ASP A 95 7.00 -4.87 -14.25
C ASP A 95 8.40 -5.19 -14.83
N ASN A 96 9.10 -4.18 -15.31
CA ASN A 96 10.46 -4.26 -15.84
C ASN A 96 11.25 -3.01 -15.46
N ILE A 97 12.57 -3.06 -15.65
CA ILE A 97 13.47 -1.99 -15.18
C ILE A 97 13.25 -0.67 -15.89
N ASN A 98 12.94 -0.68 -17.19
CA ASN A 98 12.73 0.57 -17.92
C ASN A 98 11.48 1.28 -17.39
N CYS A 99 10.37 0.54 -17.23
CA CYS A 99 9.14 1.10 -16.67
C CYS A 99 9.31 1.57 -15.22
N LEU A 100 10.12 0.87 -14.41
CA LEU A 100 10.42 1.27 -13.05
C LEU A 100 11.28 2.55 -13.01
N ASP A 101 12.32 2.63 -13.83
CA ASP A 101 13.22 3.79 -13.91
C ASP A 101 12.49 5.03 -14.43
N ASP A 102 11.63 4.86 -15.44
CA ASP A 102 10.77 5.93 -15.95
C ASP A 102 9.83 6.45 -14.86
N LYS A 103 9.22 5.54 -14.09
CA LYS A 103 8.30 5.90 -13.01
C LYS A 103 9.01 6.59 -11.85
N ILE A 104 10.22 6.16 -11.49
CA ILE A 104 11.10 6.87 -10.55
C ILE A 104 11.35 8.29 -11.05
N SER A 105 11.75 8.46 -12.32
CA SER A 105 12.02 9.77 -12.90
C SER A 105 10.81 10.70 -12.87
N ILE A 106 9.62 10.17 -13.18
CA ILE A 106 8.35 10.91 -13.12
C ILE A 106 8.04 11.31 -11.68
N GLY A 107 8.02 10.36 -10.75
CA GLY A 107 7.73 10.61 -9.34
C GLY A 107 8.70 11.63 -8.72
N SER A 108 10.00 11.51 -8.99
CA SER A 108 11.01 12.44 -8.48
C SER A 108 10.85 13.88 -8.99
N ARG A 109 10.20 14.10 -10.13
CA ARG A 109 9.93 15.44 -10.67
C ARG A 109 8.61 16.03 -10.17
N LYS A 110 7.64 15.19 -9.82
CA LYS A 110 6.24 15.60 -9.62
C LYS A 110 5.74 15.44 -8.19
N SER A 111 6.23 14.46 -7.44
CA SER A 111 5.72 14.16 -6.10
C SER A 111 6.08 15.27 -5.12
N VAL A 112 5.12 15.69 -4.29
CA VAL A 112 5.34 16.66 -3.21
C VAL A 112 5.58 16.00 -1.84
N VAL A 113 5.41 14.67 -1.75
CA VAL A 113 5.78 13.85 -0.60
C VAL A 113 6.78 12.77 -1.01
N ASP A 114 7.43 12.13 -0.04
CA ASP A 114 8.30 10.99 -0.31
C ASP A 114 7.49 9.86 -0.95
N PHE A 115 8.13 9.05 -1.79
CA PHE A 115 7.45 7.91 -2.40
C PHE A 115 8.36 6.69 -2.54
N GLY A 116 7.73 5.51 -2.49
CA GLY A 116 8.29 4.23 -2.88
C GLY A 116 7.49 3.61 -4.02
N LEU A 117 8.06 2.59 -4.67
CA LEU A 117 7.42 1.89 -5.79
C LEU A 117 7.47 0.38 -5.57
N PHE A 118 6.36 -0.28 -5.84
CA PHE A 118 6.33 -1.73 -6.00
C PHE A 118 6.57 -2.12 -7.46
N ALA A 119 7.25 -3.24 -7.68
CA ALA A 119 7.35 -3.86 -8.99
C ALA A 119 6.31 -4.98 -9.14
N GLY A 120 5.60 -5.00 -10.26
CA GLY A 120 4.64 -6.05 -10.59
C GLY A 120 5.38 -7.33 -10.95
N VAL A 121 4.92 -8.47 -10.45
CA VAL A 121 5.44 -9.79 -10.82
C VAL A 121 4.38 -10.56 -11.58
N THR A 122 4.77 -11.06 -12.75
CA THR A 122 3.97 -11.90 -13.64
C THR A 122 4.75 -13.18 -13.95
N ASN A 123 4.10 -14.18 -14.54
CA ASN A 123 4.81 -15.39 -14.99
C ASN A 123 5.93 -15.10 -16.01
N ASN A 124 5.85 -13.97 -16.71
CA ASN A 124 6.77 -13.61 -17.79
C ASN A 124 8.04 -12.91 -17.29
N ASN A 125 8.07 -12.41 -16.06
CA ASN A 125 9.18 -11.61 -15.55
C ASN A 125 9.86 -12.19 -14.29
N ILE A 126 9.56 -13.43 -13.91
CA ILE A 126 10.14 -14.11 -12.75
C ILE A 126 11.68 -14.05 -12.76
N ASN A 127 12.31 -14.18 -13.93
CA ASN A 127 13.76 -14.12 -14.06
C ASN A 127 14.35 -12.71 -13.89
N SER A 128 13.52 -11.67 -13.84
CA SER A 128 13.92 -10.28 -13.60
C SER A 128 13.83 -9.85 -12.14
N ILE A 129 13.34 -10.70 -11.23
CA ILE A 129 13.12 -10.38 -9.80
C ILE A 129 14.38 -9.80 -9.14
N GLU A 130 15.55 -10.42 -9.34
CA GLU A 130 16.80 -9.92 -8.76
C GLU A 130 17.18 -8.53 -9.30
N LYS A 131 16.93 -8.29 -10.59
CA LYS A 131 17.22 -6.97 -11.19
C LYS A 131 16.26 -5.92 -10.64
N LEU A 132 14.97 -6.25 -10.57
CA LEU A 132 13.90 -5.38 -10.07
C LEU A 132 14.09 -5.01 -8.60
N SER A 133 14.51 -5.95 -7.75
CA SER A 133 14.69 -5.72 -6.31
C SER A 133 15.70 -4.62 -5.98
N ARG A 134 16.67 -4.39 -6.87
CA ARG A 134 17.67 -3.31 -6.73
C ARG A 134 17.07 -1.91 -6.91
N ARG A 135 15.87 -1.81 -7.49
CA ARG A 135 15.23 -0.52 -7.83
C ARG A 135 13.86 -0.33 -7.20
N CYS A 136 13.16 -1.39 -6.79
CA CYS A 136 11.87 -1.30 -6.11
C CYS A 136 11.97 -1.44 -4.58
N ASN A 137 10.91 -1.02 -3.89
CA ASN A 137 10.77 -1.18 -2.44
C ASN A 137 10.17 -2.54 -2.04
N GLY A 138 9.50 -3.21 -2.99
CA GLY A 138 8.90 -4.53 -2.81
C GLY A 138 8.26 -5.02 -4.10
N PHE A 139 7.61 -6.17 -4.02
CA PHE A 139 6.89 -6.77 -5.15
C PHE A 139 5.38 -6.76 -4.92
N LYS A 140 4.61 -6.73 -6.00
CA LYS A 140 3.16 -6.88 -5.98
C LYS A 140 2.73 -7.99 -6.93
N ILE A 141 1.94 -8.93 -6.43
CA ILE A 141 1.33 -10.03 -7.18
C ILE A 141 -0.19 -9.88 -7.12
N TYR A 142 -0.85 -10.10 -8.26
CA TYR A 142 -2.30 -10.10 -8.39
C TYR A 142 -2.77 -11.50 -8.72
N LEU A 143 -3.56 -12.12 -7.84
CA LEU A 143 -4.04 -13.50 -7.99
C LEU A 143 -5.45 -13.55 -8.62
N GLY A 144 -6.16 -12.41 -8.67
CA GLY A 144 -7.47 -12.26 -9.30
C GLY A 144 -7.48 -11.27 -10.47
N SER A 145 -8.36 -11.49 -11.44
CA SER A 145 -8.43 -10.80 -12.75
C SER A 145 -8.84 -9.33 -12.73
N SER A 146 -8.91 -8.67 -11.57
CA SER A 146 -9.17 -7.23 -11.45
C SER A 146 -8.13 -6.37 -12.20
N THR A 147 -6.91 -6.89 -12.42
CA THR A 147 -5.84 -6.24 -13.19
C THR A 147 -5.28 -7.20 -14.26
N LEU A 148 -6.09 -7.49 -15.27
CA LEU A 148 -5.83 -8.49 -16.34
C LEU A 148 -4.37 -8.58 -16.84
N SER A 149 -3.69 -7.45 -17.06
CA SER A 149 -2.30 -7.44 -17.55
C SER A 149 -1.25 -7.98 -16.56
N LEU A 150 -1.60 -8.06 -15.28
CA LEU A 150 -0.73 -8.49 -14.19
C LEU A 150 -1.23 -9.75 -13.49
N LEU A 151 -2.24 -10.44 -14.04
CA LEU A 151 -2.75 -11.68 -13.47
C LEU A 151 -1.63 -12.72 -13.41
N PHE A 152 -1.37 -13.20 -12.20
CA PHE A 152 -0.37 -14.22 -11.92
C PHE A 152 -1.02 -15.61 -11.93
N ASN A 153 -0.24 -16.64 -12.27
CA ASN A 153 -0.70 -18.03 -12.24
C ASN A 153 -0.12 -18.70 -11.00
N ASN A 154 -0.98 -19.13 -10.10
CA ASN A 154 -0.60 -19.62 -8.77
C ASN A 154 0.31 -20.85 -8.81
N LEU A 155 0.33 -21.61 -9.92
CA LEU A 155 1.25 -22.74 -10.11
C LEU A 155 2.73 -22.36 -9.97
N ASN A 156 3.10 -21.11 -10.24
CA ASN A 156 4.48 -20.63 -10.10
C ASN A 156 4.77 -19.94 -8.76
N LEU A 157 3.80 -19.91 -7.83
CA LEU A 157 3.93 -19.21 -6.56
C LEU A 157 5.12 -19.70 -5.71
N PRO A 158 5.41 -21.01 -5.56
CA PRO A 158 6.58 -21.46 -4.80
C PRO A 158 7.90 -20.93 -5.38
N ASN A 159 8.07 -21.02 -6.70
CA ASN A 159 9.28 -20.56 -7.40
C ASN A 159 9.46 -19.03 -7.29
N VAL A 160 8.37 -18.27 -7.36
CA VAL A 160 8.43 -16.81 -7.20
C VAL A 160 8.76 -16.42 -5.77
N LEU A 161 8.15 -17.06 -4.77
CA LEU A 161 8.43 -16.78 -3.37
C LEU A 161 9.87 -17.11 -2.99
N ASP A 162 10.43 -18.21 -3.52
CA ASP A 162 11.84 -18.56 -3.37
C ASP A 162 12.77 -17.45 -3.90
N LYS A 163 12.53 -17.01 -5.15
CA LYS A 163 13.31 -15.94 -5.77
C LYS A 163 13.19 -14.61 -5.03
N ILE A 164 11.99 -14.24 -4.58
CA ILE A 164 11.78 -13.00 -3.81
C ILE A 164 12.49 -13.10 -2.46
N SER A 165 12.44 -14.26 -1.78
CA SER A 165 13.08 -14.46 -0.48
C SER A 165 14.59 -14.11 -0.53
N SER A 166 15.25 -14.50 -1.62
CA SER A 166 16.67 -14.23 -1.88
C SER A 166 17.00 -12.73 -2.03
N THR A 167 16.01 -11.87 -2.22
CA THR A 167 16.20 -10.42 -2.35
C THR A 167 16.05 -9.65 -1.04
N GLY A 168 15.48 -10.27 -0.01
CA GLY A 168 15.11 -9.60 1.25
C GLY A 168 13.98 -8.56 1.13
N LYS A 169 13.32 -8.46 -0.03
CA LYS A 169 12.19 -7.53 -0.25
C LYS A 169 10.86 -8.17 0.15
N PRO A 170 9.89 -7.37 0.62
CA PRO A 170 8.54 -7.86 0.87
C PRO A 170 7.78 -8.12 -0.44
N VAL A 171 6.76 -8.96 -0.36
CA VAL A 171 5.78 -9.17 -1.43
C VAL A 171 4.37 -8.89 -0.92
N LEU A 172 3.63 -8.15 -1.73
CA LEU A 172 2.26 -7.76 -1.47
C LEU A 172 1.33 -8.56 -2.39
N PHE A 173 0.20 -9.01 -1.86
CA PHE A 173 -0.80 -9.75 -2.62
C PHE A 173 -2.11 -8.98 -2.71
N HIS A 174 -2.66 -8.93 -3.92
CA HIS A 174 -4.11 -8.83 -4.10
C HIS A 174 -4.64 -10.27 -4.21
N ALA A 175 -5.20 -10.76 -3.12
CA ALA A 175 -5.56 -12.16 -2.94
C ALA A 175 -7.06 -12.37 -3.18
N GLU A 176 -7.42 -12.59 -4.44
CA GLU A 176 -8.71 -13.14 -4.84
C GLU A 176 -8.41 -14.34 -5.73
N ASP A 177 -9.11 -15.45 -5.53
CA ASP A 177 -8.92 -16.70 -6.28
C ASP A 177 -9.63 -16.60 -7.63
N GLU A 178 -8.86 -16.62 -8.71
CA GLU A 178 -9.38 -16.48 -10.07
C GLU A 178 -10.38 -17.57 -10.46
N GLU A 179 -10.18 -18.83 -10.05
CA GLU A 179 -11.14 -19.90 -10.35
C GLU A 179 -12.46 -19.67 -9.60
N CYS A 180 -12.36 -19.21 -8.34
CA CYS A 180 -13.51 -18.80 -7.56
C CYS A 180 -14.24 -17.60 -8.19
N LEU A 181 -13.52 -16.59 -8.67
CA LEU A 181 -14.09 -15.43 -9.35
C LEU A 181 -14.81 -15.84 -10.64
N ILE A 182 -14.20 -16.70 -11.45
CA ILE A 182 -14.82 -17.22 -12.68
C ILE A 182 -16.12 -17.96 -12.37
N LYS A 183 -16.14 -18.77 -11.30
CA LYS A 183 -17.32 -19.53 -10.87
C LYS A 183 -18.48 -18.63 -10.43
N HIS A 184 -18.21 -17.50 -9.81
CA HIS A 184 -19.22 -16.55 -9.34
C HIS A 184 -19.49 -15.41 -10.34
N LYS A 185 -18.83 -15.43 -11.50
CA LYS A 185 -18.97 -14.41 -12.52
C LYS A 185 -20.42 -14.29 -12.97
N GLN A 186 -20.93 -13.06 -12.93
CA GLN A 186 -22.27 -12.72 -13.34
C GLN A 186 -22.31 -11.36 -14.03
N VAL A 187 -23.45 -11.03 -14.66
CA VAL A 187 -23.66 -9.70 -15.23
C VAL A 187 -23.92 -8.72 -14.09
N GLU A 188 -23.00 -7.78 -13.89
CA GLU A 188 -23.12 -6.76 -12.85
C GLU A 188 -23.94 -5.57 -13.35
N LYS A 189 -25.08 -5.28 -12.70
CA LYS A 189 -25.93 -4.12 -13.02
C LYS A 189 -26.01 -3.11 -11.88
N ASN A 190 -25.61 -3.51 -10.67
CA ASN A 190 -25.63 -2.69 -9.47
C ASN A 190 -24.53 -3.14 -8.50
N LEU A 191 -24.39 -2.44 -7.36
CA LEU A 191 -23.34 -2.72 -6.38
C LEU A 191 -23.50 -4.07 -5.67
N PHE A 192 -24.72 -4.59 -5.50
CA PHE A 192 -24.95 -5.92 -4.92
C PHE A 192 -24.53 -7.03 -5.87
N ASP A 193 -24.78 -6.86 -7.17
CA ASP A 193 -24.31 -7.80 -8.20
C ASP A 193 -22.77 -7.83 -8.22
N HIS A 194 -22.12 -6.66 -8.09
CA HIS A 194 -20.67 -6.58 -7.96
C HIS A 194 -20.17 -7.29 -6.70
N LEU A 195 -20.76 -7.05 -5.53
CA LEU A 195 -20.36 -7.74 -4.30
C LEU A 195 -20.53 -9.26 -4.41
N SER A 196 -21.59 -9.70 -5.08
CA SER A 196 -21.93 -11.11 -5.23
C SER A 196 -21.09 -11.83 -6.31
N SER A 197 -20.45 -11.10 -7.25
CA SER A 197 -19.57 -11.68 -8.27
C SER A 197 -18.17 -12.06 -7.72
N ARG A 198 -17.85 -11.58 -6.51
CA ARG A 198 -16.58 -11.75 -5.81
C ARG A 198 -16.81 -11.97 -4.30
N PRO A 199 -17.51 -13.06 -3.93
CA PRO A 199 -17.84 -13.31 -2.54
C PRO A 199 -16.58 -13.51 -1.69
N ALA A 200 -16.72 -13.30 -0.37
CA ALA A 200 -15.64 -13.42 0.61
C ALA A 200 -14.81 -14.71 0.52
N VAL A 201 -15.42 -15.82 0.10
CA VAL A 201 -14.74 -17.10 -0.11
C VAL A 201 -13.63 -17.03 -1.16
N CYS A 202 -13.72 -16.14 -2.16
CA CYS A 202 -12.66 -15.97 -3.16
C CYS A 202 -11.43 -15.26 -2.58
N GLU A 203 -11.62 -14.33 -1.64
CA GLU A 203 -10.49 -13.72 -0.90
C GLU A 203 -9.87 -14.77 0.05
N GLU A 204 -10.70 -15.49 0.79
CA GLU A 204 -10.28 -16.48 1.78
C GLU A 204 -9.50 -17.66 1.15
N SER A 205 -9.99 -18.23 0.03
CA SER A 205 -9.32 -19.35 -0.63
C SER A 205 -7.94 -18.95 -1.16
N SER A 206 -7.83 -17.76 -1.75
CA SER A 206 -6.57 -17.20 -2.23
C SER A 206 -5.56 -17.00 -1.11
N ILE A 207 -6.00 -16.44 0.03
CA ILE A 207 -5.14 -16.27 1.21
C ILE A 207 -4.65 -17.62 1.72
N LYS A 208 -5.53 -18.63 1.84
CA LYS A 208 -5.16 -19.97 2.29
C LYS A 208 -4.15 -20.64 1.37
N GLU A 209 -4.30 -20.47 0.06
CA GLU A 209 -3.36 -20.99 -0.93
C GLU A 209 -1.99 -20.32 -0.79
N VAL A 210 -1.94 -18.99 -0.68
CA VAL A 210 -0.67 -18.28 -0.47
C VAL A 210 0.00 -18.74 0.82
N LEU A 211 -0.74 -18.86 1.92
CA LEU A 211 -0.21 -19.30 3.21
C LEU A 211 0.30 -20.74 3.19
N SER A 212 -0.38 -21.65 2.48
CA SER A 212 0.04 -23.06 2.39
C SER A 212 1.37 -23.22 1.65
N VAL A 213 1.64 -22.35 0.68
CA VAL A 213 2.91 -22.30 -0.06
C VAL A 213 3.98 -21.50 0.70
N ALA A 214 3.59 -20.42 1.36
CA ALA A 214 4.51 -19.48 2.01
C ALA A 214 5.20 -20.03 3.25
N HIS A 215 4.65 -21.08 3.88
CA HIS A 215 5.19 -21.67 5.11
C HIS A 215 6.69 -21.99 5.03
N ASP A 216 7.19 -22.33 3.84
CA ASP A 216 8.56 -22.76 3.63
C ASP A 216 9.53 -21.60 3.32
N PHE A 217 9.05 -20.35 3.31
CA PHE A 217 9.84 -19.19 2.88
C PHE A 217 9.93 -18.12 3.96
N ALA A 218 11.13 -17.55 4.12
CA ALA A 218 11.40 -16.42 5.01
C ALA A 218 10.90 -15.05 4.47
N THR A 219 10.15 -15.05 3.37
CA THR A 219 9.69 -13.83 2.69
C THR A 219 8.69 -13.07 3.54
N ASN A 220 8.85 -11.75 3.69
CA ASN A 220 7.83 -10.90 4.31
C ASN A 220 6.63 -10.74 3.35
N ILE A 221 5.47 -11.24 3.76
CA ILE A 221 4.24 -11.24 3.00
C ILE A 221 3.26 -10.22 3.57
N HIS A 222 2.57 -9.52 2.68
CA HIS A 222 1.53 -8.58 3.06
C HIS A 222 0.28 -8.77 2.18
N PHE A 223 -0.86 -9.10 2.80
CA PHE A 223 -2.14 -9.13 2.11
C PHE A 223 -2.77 -7.74 2.09
N CYS A 224 -2.93 -7.19 0.89
CA CYS A 224 -3.52 -5.87 0.72
C CYS A 224 -5.03 -5.90 0.98
N HIS A 225 -5.55 -4.78 1.49
CA HIS A 225 -6.98 -4.42 1.51
C HIS A 225 -7.93 -5.59 1.84
N VAL A 226 -7.61 -6.37 2.88
CA VAL A 226 -8.44 -7.48 3.36
C VAL A 226 -9.82 -6.93 3.73
N SER A 227 -10.84 -7.58 3.20
CA SER A 227 -12.23 -7.11 3.25
C SER A 227 -13.18 -8.10 3.92
N SER A 228 -12.75 -9.36 4.11
CA SER A 228 -13.55 -10.41 4.76
C SER A 228 -13.16 -10.64 6.22
N CYS A 229 -14.16 -10.78 7.10
CA CYS A 229 -13.95 -11.26 8.47
C CYS A 229 -13.36 -12.67 8.50
N ASP A 230 -13.79 -13.56 7.60
CA ASP A 230 -13.29 -14.93 7.54
C ASP A 230 -11.80 -14.96 7.15
N ALA A 231 -11.39 -14.10 6.21
CA ALA A 231 -9.98 -13.89 5.86
C ALA A 231 -9.16 -13.41 7.06
N LEU A 232 -9.70 -12.46 7.85
CA LEU A 232 -9.03 -11.99 9.07
C LEU A 232 -8.82 -13.13 10.09
N GLU A 233 -9.80 -14.01 10.27
CA GLU A 233 -9.67 -15.17 11.18
C GLU A 233 -8.63 -16.18 10.71
N VAL A 234 -8.42 -16.32 9.40
CA VAL A 234 -7.30 -17.11 8.85
C VAL A 234 -5.96 -16.42 9.13
N LEU A 235 -5.85 -15.13 8.85
CA LEU A 235 -4.61 -14.38 8.98
C LEU A 235 -4.13 -14.23 10.43
N LYS A 236 -5.04 -14.05 11.40
CA LYS A 236 -4.71 -13.97 12.84
C LYS A 236 -3.98 -15.23 13.36
N LYS A 237 -4.18 -16.37 12.72
CA LYS A 237 -3.55 -17.65 13.09
C LYS A 237 -2.13 -17.82 12.55
N HIS A 238 -1.65 -16.89 11.72
CA HIS A 238 -0.35 -16.95 11.07
C HIS A 238 0.51 -15.73 11.45
N PRO A 239 0.89 -15.56 12.73
CA PRO A 239 1.80 -14.49 13.13
C PRO A 239 3.22 -14.75 12.59
N GLY A 240 3.98 -13.69 12.32
CA GLY A 240 5.38 -13.80 11.90
C GLY A 240 5.71 -12.88 10.73
N ASN A 241 6.19 -13.47 9.63
CA ASN A 241 6.50 -12.79 8.37
C ASN A 241 5.24 -12.42 7.55
N VAL A 242 4.04 -12.70 8.06
CA VAL A 242 2.76 -12.37 7.42
C VAL A 242 2.14 -11.16 8.08
N SER A 243 1.72 -10.20 7.26
CA SER A 243 0.96 -9.02 7.66
C SER A 243 -0.23 -8.81 6.73
N PHE A 244 -1.13 -7.91 7.11
CA PHE A 244 -2.25 -7.52 6.27
C PHE A 244 -2.63 -6.06 6.51
N GLY A 245 -3.29 -5.47 5.52
CA GLY A 245 -3.85 -4.13 5.61
C GLY A 245 -5.35 -4.15 5.37
N VAL A 246 -6.07 -3.30 6.09
CA VAL A 246 -7.48 -2.96 5.81
C VAL A 246 -7.53 -1.51 5.31
N THR A 247 -8.57 -1.14 4.58
CA THR A 247 -8.74 0.24 4.09
C THR A 247 -9.92 0.92 4.79
N PRO A 248 -9.90 2.26 4.91
CA PRO A 248 -11.01 2.99 5.51
C PRO A 248 -12.37 2.70 4.85
N HIS A 249 -12.41 2.50 3.52
CA HIS A 249 -13.67 2.19 2.84
C HIS A 249 -14.25 0.82 3.22
N HIS A 250 -13.43 -0.21 3.46
CA HIS A 250 -13.93 -1.50 3.95
C HIS A 250 -14.40 -1.43 5.41
N SER A 251 -13.88 -0.48 6.21
CA SER A 251 -14.28 -0.32 7.62
C SER A 251 -15.45 0.65 7.82
N LEU A 252 -15.63 1.63 6.93
CA LEU A 252 -16.57 2.75 7.12
C LEU A 252 -17.74 2.75 6.13
N LEU A 253 -17.67 1.97 5.05
CA LEU A 253 -18.69 1.89 4.00
C LEU A 253 -19.22 0.47 3.85
N ASN A 254 -20.43 0.34 3.31
CA ASN A 254 -21.00 -0.92 2.85
C ASN A 254 -21.93 -0.65 1.65
N VAL A 255 -22.39 -1.71 0.99
CA VAL A 255 -23.22 -1.63 -0.23
C VAL A 255 -24.58 -0.94 -0.02
N GLU A 256 -25.07 -0.92 1.22
CA GLU A 256 -26.35 -0.30 1.59
C GLU A 256 -26.21 1.20 1.89
N LYS A 257 -24.98 1.70 2.05
CA LYS A 257 -24.72 3.07 2.47
C LYS A 257 -24.98 4.03 1.31
N ASN A 258 -26.04 4.81 1.42
CA ASN A 258 -26.34 5.88 0.47
C ASN A 258 -25.46 7.11 0.76
N LEU A 259 -24.47 7.35 -0.11
CA LEU A 259 -23.57 8.51 -0.01
C LEU A 259 -24.23 9.72 -0.66
N VAL A 260 -24.76 10.63 0.15
CA VAL A 260 -25.28 11.92 -0.26
C VAL A 260 -24.34 13.04 0.19
N SER A 261 -24.50 14.25 -0.33
CA SER A 261 -23.61 15.39 -0.01
C SER A 261 -23.56 15.77 1.47
N GLN A 262 -24.44 15.22 2.31
CA GLN A 262 -24.47 15.41 3.78
C GLN A 262 -23.84 14.23 4.56
N SER A 263 -23.30 13.22 3.88
CA SER A 263 -22.77 12.01 4.53
C SER A 263 -21.40 12.18 5.20
N PHE A 264 -20.79 13.37 5.14
CA PHE A 264 -19.47 13.70 5.68
C PHE A 264 -19.43 15.10 6.28
#